data_AF-A0A5C6UAL7-F1
#
_entry.id   AF-A0A5C6UAL7-F1
#
_cell.length_a   1.000
_cell.length_b   1.000
_cell.length_c   1.000
_cell.angle_alpha   90.00
_cell.angle_beta   90.00
_cell.angle_gamma   90.00
#
_symmetry.space_group_name_H-M   'P 1'
#
loop_
_entity.id
_entity.type
_entity.pdbx_description
1 polymer ?
#
loop_
_entity_poly.entity_id
_entity_poly.type
_entity_poly.pdbx_seq_one_letter_code
_entity_poly.pdbx_strand_id
1 'polypeptide(L)'
;MPVLPTLDRRLRAEYATLMDLAPADRVGRGWLVNYHGRAVQDVDRAWDTMLTKLGLPKGREWRSYLLRHSLATLARNRGATKWDLEGFMGHSDGSQTEVYAIGEFPSVVAALTGILADLERLAPGALHRSRTEQPEALLQSGVTKM
;
A
#
# COMPACT_ATOMS: atom_id res chain seq x y z
N MET A 1 -11.95 -6.87 -1.01
CA MET A 1 -10.66 -7.18 -0.35
C MET A 1 -10.62 -6.43 0.97
N PRO A 2 -10.41 -7.10 2.11
CA PRO A 2 -10.20 -6.42 3.38
C PRO A 2 -8.97 -5.50 3.27
N VAL A 3 -9.17 -4.21 3.57
CA VAL A 3 -8.09 -3.24 3.72
C VAL A 3 -7.77 -3.18 5.22
N LEU A 4 -6.49 -3.21 5.58
CA LEU A 4 -6.09 -3.06 6.99
C LEU A 4 -6.68 -1.75 7.54
N PRO A 5 -7.26 -1.74 8.76
CA PRO A 5 -7.93 -0.55 9.29
C PRO A 5 -7.07 0.73 9.25
N THR A 6 -5.77 0.59 9.53
CA THR A 6 -4.81 1.71 9.46
C THR A 6 -4.64 2.25 8.03
N LEU A 7 -4.64 1.37 7.03
CA LEU A 7 -4.57 1.77 5.62
C LEU A 7 -5.91 2.33 5.15
N ASP A 8 -7.04 1.76 5.56
CA ASP A 8 -8.38 2.24 5.22
C ASP A 8 -8.57 3.69 5.68
N ARG A 9 -8.24 3.99 6.94
CA ARG A 9 -8.27 5.37 7.46
C ARG A 9 -7.43 6.33 6.62
N ARG A 10 -6.20 5.93 6.26
CA ARG A 10 -5.29 6.75 5.44
C ARG A 10 -5.85 6.97 4.02
N LEU A 11 -6.33 5.91 3.38
CA LEU A 11 -6.91 5.97 2.03
C LEU A 11 -8.18 6.82 1.98
N ARG A 12 -9.03 6.76 3.02
CA ARG A 12 -10.20 7.63 3.14
C ARG A 12 -9.82 9.10 3.26
N ALA A 13 -8.80 9.42 4.06
CA ALA A 13 -8.30 10.78 4.18
C ALA A 13 -7.75 11.28 2.83
N GLU A 14 -6.94 10.47 2.14
CA GLU A 14 -6.45 10.81 0.80
C GLU A 14 -7.58 11.00 -0.22
N TYR A 15 -8.60 10.14 -0.16
CA TYR A 15 -9.77 10.25 -1.03
C TYR A 15 -10.56 11.54 -0.76
N ALA A 16 -10.75 11.93 0.51
CA ALA A 16 -11.38 13.19 0.86
C ALA A 16 -10.60 14.38 0.28
N THR A 17 -9.27 14.43 0.49
CA THR A 17 -8.42 15.46 -0.09
C THR A 17 -8.53 15.53 -1.61
N LEU A 18 -8.59 14.37 -2.30
CA LEU A 18 -8.78 14.32 -3.74
C LEU A 18 -10.14 14.90 -4.17
N MET A 19 -11.20 14.64 -3.40
CA MET A 19 -12.55 15.12 -3.70
C MET A 19 -12.70 16.62 -3.47
N ASP A 20 -11.92 17.21 -2.55
CA ASP A 20 -11.94 18.66 -2.30
C ASP A 20 -11.23 19.48 -3.40
N LEU A 21 -10.37 18.85 -4.21
CA LEU A 21 -9.70 19.52 -5.32
C LEU A 21 -10.67 19.85 -6.47
N ALA A 22 -10.45 20.99 -7.14
CA ALA A 22 -11.12 21.30 -8.39
C ALA A 22 -10.75 20.26 -9.47
N PRO A 23 -11.63 19.95 -10.44
CA PRO A 23 -11.36 18.93 -11.45
C PRO A 23 -10.04 19.10 -12.22
N ALA A 24 -9.62 20.35 -12.46
CA ALA A 24 -8.34 20.68 -13.11
C ALA A 24 -7.12 20.27 -12.26
N ASP A 25 -7.23 20.29 -10.93
CA ASP A 25 -6.16 19.99 -9.98
C ASP A 25 -6.09 18.50 -9.59
N ARG A 26 -7.09 17.70 -10.03
CA ARG A 26 -7.13 16.25 -9.78
C ARG A 26 -6.21 15.45 -10.69
N VAL A 27 -5.67 16.07 -11.75
CA VAL A 27 -4.86 15.39 -12.77
C VAL A 27 -3.67 14.69 -12.11
N GLY A 28 -3.68 13.36 -12.17
CA GLY A 28 -2.63 12.53 -11.59
C GLY A 28 -2.71 12.23 -10.10
N ARG A 29 -3.68 12.81 -9.38
CA ARG A 29 -3.91 12.58 -7.94
C ARG A 29 -4.85 11.41 -7.65
N GLY A 30 -5.67 10.98 -8.61
CA GLY A 30 -6.67 9.92 -8.44
C GLY A 30 -6.18 8.47 -8.40
N TRP A 31 -4.88 8.24 -8.60
CA TRP A 31 -4.30 6.91 -8.66
C TRP A 31 -3.41 6.68 -7.44
N LEU A 32 -3.64 5.65 -6.62
CA LEU A 32 -2.80 5.27 -5.46
C LEU A 32 -1.41 4.75 -5.86
N VAL A 33 -1.29 4.18 -7.06
CA VAL A 33 -0.01 3.84 -7.70
C VAL A 33 -0.07 4.39 -9.12
N ASN A 34 0.86 5.28 -9.49
CA ASN A 34 0.86 5.91 -10.82
C ASN A 34 2.27 6.19 -11.34
N TYR A 35 2.36 6.31 -12.66
CA TYR A 35 3.52 6.85 -13.35
C TYR A 35 3.19 8.27 -13.82
N HIS A 36 3.72 9.28 -13.12
CA HIS A 36 3.47 10.71 -13.42
C HIS A 36 1.97 11.03 -13.60
N GLY A 37 1.13 10.52 -12.70
CA GLY A 37 -0.31 10.76 -12.73
C GLY A 37 -1.09 9.91 -13.72
N ARG A 38 -0.45 8.98 -14.41
CA ARG A 38 -1.08 8.03 -15.33
C ARG A 38 -1.13 6.64 -14.69
N ALA A 39 -2.12 5.84 -15.09
CA ALA A 39 -2.19 4.44 -14.72
C ALA A 39 -0.87 3.73 -15.08
N VAL A 40 -0.41 2.85 -14.19
CA VAL A 40 0.74 1.99 -14.49
C VAL A 40 0.30 0.99 -15.56
N GLN A 41 0.95 1.06 -16.73
CA GLN A 41 0.66 0.15 -17.83
C GLN A 41 1.30 -1.23 -17.62
N ASP A 42 2.42 -1.27 -16.90
CA ASP A 42 3.21 -2.47 -16.69
C ASP A 42 3.90 -2.43 -15.31
N VAL A 43 3.44 -3.30 -14.41
CA VAL A 43 3.96 -3.43 -13.05
C VAL A 43 5.34 -4.09 -13.05
N ASP A 44 5.62 -4.99 -13.98
CA ASP A 44 6.90 -5.68 -14.08
C ASP A 44 8.00 -4.72 -14.53
N ARG A 45 7.70 -3.84 -15.49
CA ARG A 45 8.63 -2.76 -15.89
C ARG A 45 8.92 -1.79 -14.74
N ALA A 46 7.90 -1.41 -13.97
CA ALA A 46 8.07 -0.54 -12.81
C ALA A 46 8.94 -1.21 -11.73
N TRP A 47 8.71 -2.50 -11.50
CA TRP A 47 9.48 -3.33 -10.59
C TRP A 47 10.95 -3.46 -11.01
N ASP A 48 11.23 -3.79 -12.26
CA ASP A 48 12.61 -3.89 -12.78
C ASP A 48 13.36 -2.56 -12.68
N THR A 49 12.65 -1.45 -12.93
CA THR A 49 13.21 -0.11 -12.76
C THR A 49 13.58 0.15 -11.30
N MET A 50 12.71 -0.25 -10.36
CA MET A 50 12.99 -0.14 -8.92
C MET A 50 14.20 -0.99 -8.52
N LEU A 51 14.26 -2.27 -8.94
CA LEU A 51 15.40 -3.15 -8.64
C LEU A 51 16.73 -2.58 -9.16
N THR A 52 16.73 -2.03 -10.38
CA THR A 52 17.91 -1.36 -10.96
C THR A 52 18.41 -0.23 -10.06
N LYS A 53 17.49 0.63 -9.58
CA LYS A 53 17.84 1.77 -8.73
C LYS A 53 18.36 1.36 -7.36
N LEU A 54 17.85 0.24 -6.83
CA LEU A 54 18.27 -0.32 -5.55
C LEU A 54 19.55 -1.17 -5.65
N GLY A 55 20.11 -1.35 -6.85
CA GLY A 55 21.26 -2.22 -7.07
C GLY A 55 20.95 -3.70 -6.84
N LEU A 56 19.69 -4.10 -6.94
CA LEU A 56 19.25 -5.48 -6.76
C LEU A 56 19.26 -6.24 -8.09
N PRO A 57 19.55 -7.55 -8.05
CA PRO A 57 19.52 -8.38 -9.25
C PRO A 57 18.09 -8.51 -9.80
N LYS A 58 18.01 -8.76 -11.10
CA LYS A 58 16.76 -8.99 -11.83
C LYS A 58 16.61 -10.45 -12.19
N GLY A 59 15.44 -10.81 -12.67
CA GLY A 59 15.18 -12.11 -13.26
C GLY A 59 14.05 -12.85 -12.56
N ARG A 60 13.91 -14.13 -12.91
CA ARG A 60 12.72 -14.93 -12.56
C ARG A 60 12.46 -15.03 -11.06
N GLU A 61 13.51 -15.05 -10.26
CA GLU A 61 13.50 -15.15 -8.80
C GLU A 61 13.21 -13.81 -8.13
N TRP A 62 13.57 -12.71 -8.78
CA TRP A 62 13.41 -11.34 -8.28
C TRP A 62 12.20 -10.69 -8.93
N ARG A 63 11.04 -11.36 -8.92
CA ARG A 63 9.78 -10.79 -9.41
C ARG A 63 8.97 -10.21 -8.27
N SER A 64 7.99 -9.36 -8.59
CA SER A 64 7.06 -8.76 -7.61
C SER A 64 6.37 -9.81 -6.71
N TYR A 65 6.18 -11.03 -7.22
CA TYR A 65 5.69 -12.19 -6.48
C TYR A 65 6.53 -12.55 -5.23
N LEU A 66 7.83 -12.23 -5.26
CA LEU A 66 8.72 -12.37 -4.10
C LEU A 66 8.21 -11.55 -2.91
N LEU A 67 7.71 -10.33 -3.12
CA LEU A 67 7.12 -9.53 -2.03
C LEU A 67 5.93 -10.24 -1.39
N ARG A 68 5.07 -10.85 -2.19
CA ARG A 68 3.89 -11.58 -1.69
C ARG A 68 4.32 -12.75 -0.82
N HIS A 69 5.31 -13.53 -1.26
CA HIS A 69 5.84 -14.64 -0.47
C HIS A 69 6.58 -14.19 0.79
N SER A 70 7.47 -13.21 0.68
CA SER A 70 8.20 -12.68 1.83
C SER A 70 7.25 -12.11 2.88
N LEU A 71 6.21 -11.39 2.46
CA LEU A 71 5.20 -10.86 3.37
C LEU A 71 4.40 -11.98 4.05
N ALA A 72 4.02 -13.03 3.31
CA ALA A 72 3.35 -14.20 3.87
C ALA A 72 4.22 -14.92 4.93
N THR A 73 5.50 -15.12 4.63
CA THR A 73 6.47 -15.69 5.59
C THR A 73 6.63 -14.79 6.83
N LEU A 74 6.77 -13.48 6.64
CA LEU A 74 6.87 -12.53 7.76
C LEU A 74 5.61 -12.51 8.62
N ALA A 75 4.43 -12.65 8.03
CA ALA A 75 3.17 -12.74 8.75
C ALA A 75 3.08 -14.05 9.54
N ARG A 76 3.47 -15.20 8.96
CA ARG A 76 3.53 -16.49 9.68
C ARG A 76 4.48 -16.45 10.86
N ASN A 77 5.66 -15.87 10.68
CA ASN A 77 6.66 -15.71 11.74
C ASN A 77 6.17 -14.80 12.89
N ARG A 78 5.18 -13.94 12.63
CA ARG A 78 4.51 -13.09 13.62
C ARG A 78 3.20 -13.69 14.17
N GLY A 79 2.92 -14.97 13.89
CA GLY A 79 1.81 -15.69 14.48
C GLY A 79 0.50 -15.65 13.70
N ALA A 80 0.48 -15.12 12.47
CA ALA A 80 -0.70 -15.24 11.60
C ALA A 80 -1.02 -16.73 11.38
N THR A 81 -2.26 -17.17 11.61
CA THR A 81 -2.64 -18.58 11.43
C THR A 81 -2.59 -18.95 9.95
N LYS A 82 -2.44 -20.26 9.66
CA LYS A 82 -2.46 -20.76 8.29
C LYS A 82 -3.77 -20.39 7.59
N TRP A 83 -4.90 -20.65 8.27
CA TRP A 83 -6.24 -20.35 7.80
C TRP A 83 -6.44 -18.87 7.48
N ASP A 84 -6.13 -17.97 8.43
CA ASP A 84 -6.31 -16.53 8.20
C ASP A 84 -5.44 -16.04 7.04
N LEU A 85 -4.21 -16.56 6.92
CA LEU A 85 -3.29 -16.14 5.87
C LEU A 85 -3.73 -16.63 4.49
N GLU A 86 -4.14 -17.88 4.36
CA GLU A 86 -4.65 -18.44 3.11
C GLU A 86 -5.92 -17.71 2.66
N GLY A 87 -6.86 -17.50 3.58
CA GLY A 87 -8.08 -16.73 3.32
C GLY A 87 -7.80 -15.26 2.97
N PHE A 88 -6.89 -14.59 3.68
CA PHE A 88 -6.48 -13.22 3.36
C PHE A 88 -5.79 -13.11 1.99
N MET A 89 -5.03 -14.14 1.61
CA MET A 89 -4.39 -14.24 0.30
C MET A 89 -5.38 -14.58 -0.82
N GLY A 90 -6.63 -14.94 -0.49
CA GLY A 90 -7.63 -15.36 -1.47
C GLY A 90 -7.37 -16.76 -2.03
N HIS A 91 -6.68 -17.62 -1.28
CA HIS A 91 -6.65 -19.04 -1.58
C HIS A 91 -8.01 -19.62 -1.16
N SER A 92 -8.69 -20.27 -2.10
CA SER A 92 -9.92 -21.02 -1.82
C SER A 92 -9.56 -22.45 -1.42
N ASP A 93 -9.73 -22.80 -0.15
CA ASP A 93 -9.86 -24.18 0.30
C ASP A 93 -11.34 -24.54 0.19
N GLY A 94 -11.77 -25.19 -0.91
CA GLY A 94 -13.16 -25.48 -1.29
C GLY A 94 -14.02 -26.31 -0.32
N SER A 95 -13.96 -26.00 0.97
CA SER A 95 -14.72 -26.51 2.10
C SER A 95 -15.90 -25.57 2.39
N GLN A 96 -17.04 -26.13 2.78
CA GLN A 96 -18.28 -25.37 3.01
C GLN A 96 -18.18 -24.30 4.12
N THR A 97 -17.13 -24.34 4.94
CA THR A 97 -16.87 -23.36 6.00
C THR A 97 -16.33 -22.01 5.52
N GLU A 98 -15.84 -21.89 4.26
CA GLU A 98 -15.38 -20.61 3.70
C GLU A 98 -16.49 -19.56 3.57
N VAL A 99 -17.75 -20.00 3.38
CA VAL A 99 -18.91 -19.12 3.17
C VAL A 99 -19.25 -18.31 4.43
N TYR A 100 -18.87 -18.78 5.61
CA TYR A 100 -19.14 -18.10 6.89
C TYR A 100 -17.99 -17.23 7.39
N ALA A 101 -16.79 -17.37 6.84
CA ALA A 101 -15.58 -16.64 7.25
C ALA A 101 -15.27 -15.43 6.34
N ILE A 102 -16.30 -14.85 5.71
CA ILE A 102 -16.13 -13.69 4.84
C ILE A 102 -15.67 -12.50 5.70
N GLY A 103 -14.37 -12.23 5.67
CA GLY A 103 -13.83 -10.88 5.85
C GLY A 103 -13.05 -10.59 7.13
N GLU A 104 -12.98 -11.50 8.10
CA GLU A 104 -12.21 -11.27 9.32
C GLU A 104 -11.00 -12.23 9.43
N PHE A 105 -9.80 -11.66 9.26
CA PHE A 105 -8.52 -12.37 9.34
C PHE A 105 -7.67 -11.81 10.49
N PRO A 106 -8.12 -11.94 11.75
CA PRO A 106 -7.59 -11.18 12.88
C PRO A 106 -6.09 -11.41 13.13
N SER A 107 -5.61 -12.64 12.98
CA SER A 107 -4.18 -12.93 13.21
C SER A 107 -3.29 -12.33 12.11
N VAL A 108 -3.78 -12.27 10.87
CA VAL A 108 -3.09 -11.60 9.76
C VAL A 108 -3.11 -10.09 9.93
N VAL A 109 -4.25 -9.52 10.34
CA VAL A 109 -4.38 -8.07 10.61
C VAL A 109 -3.40 -7.65 11.71
N ALA A 110 -3.31 -8.42 12.80
CA ALA A 110 -2.36 -8.16 13.88
C ALA A 110 -0.90 -8.22 13.38
N ALA A 111 -0.54 -9.27 12.65
CA ALA A 111 0.82 -9.44 12.12
C ALA A 111 1.21 -8.31 11.14
N LEU A 112 0.31 -7.96 10.21
CA LEU A 112 0.55 -6.89 9.23
C LEU A 112 0.59 -5.51 9.90
N THR A 113 -0.21 -5.28 10.93
CA THR A 113 -0.15 -4.02 11.72
C THR A 113 1.22 -3.87 12.38
N GLY A 114 1.76 -4.95 12.96
CA GLY A 114 3.12 -4.97 13.51
C GLY A 114 4.19 -4.70 12.45
N ILE A 115 4.07 -5.31 11.27
CA ILE A 115 5.00 -5.06 10.14
C ILE A 115 4.98 -3.60 9.70
N LEU A 116 3.79 -2.99 9.58
CA LEU A 116 3.66 -1.59 9.21
C LEU A 116 4.30 -0.67 10.27
N ALA A 117 4.14 -0.99 11.56
CA ALA A 117 4.79 -0.24 12.63
C ALA A 117 6.33 -0.35 12.57
N ASP A 118 6.86 -1.54 12.25
CA ASP A 118 8.30 -1.72 12.03
C ASP A 118 8.82 -0.93 10.83
N LEU A 119 8.08 -0.93 9.72
CA LEU A 119 8.43 -0.14 8.54
C LEU A 119 8.43 1.36 8.83
N GLU A 120 7.42 1.86 9.54
CA GLU A 120 7.36 3.26 9.96
C GLU A 120 8.53 3.62 10.90
N ARG A 121 8.92 2.71 11.80
CA ARG A 121 10.06 2.92 12.69
C ARG A 121 11.40 2.94 11.95
N LEU A 122 11.58 2.07 10.95
CA LEU A 122 12.83 1.92 10.20
C LEU A 122 12.98 2.95 9.08
N ALA A 123 11.86 3.37 8.48
CA ALA A 123 11.81 4.33 7.38
C ALA A 123 10.59 5.25 7.57
N PRO A 124 10.66 6.23 8.49
CA PRO A 124 9.55 7.13 8.77
C PRO A 124 9.08 7.85 7.50
N GLY A 125 7.78 7.91 7.28
CA GLY A 125 7.20 8.57 6.10
C GLY A 125 7.32 7.78 4.79
N ALA A 126 8.00 6.61 4.74
CA ALA A 126 8.15 5.86 3.49
C ALA A 126 6.83 5.26 2.97
N LEU A 127 5.87 5.04 3.87
CA LEU A 127 4.50 4.63 3.53
C LEU A 127 3.60 5.82 3.18
N HIS A 128 4.12 7.06 3.25
CA HIS A 128 3.44 8.29 2.91
C HIS A 128 3.86 8.75 1.51
N ARG A 129 2.91 9.30 0.75
CA ARG A 129 3.21 9.87 -0.57
C ARG A 129 3.83 11.25 -0.42
N SER A 130 5.08 11.39 -0.85
CA SER A 130 5.79 12.68 -0.89
C SER A 130 5.15 13.72 -1.85
N ARG A 131 4.21 13.33 -2.71
CA ARG A 131 3.56 14.21 -3.72
C ARG A 131 2.17 14.70 -3.36
N THR A 132 1.55 14.17 -2.31
CA THR A 132 0.28 14.68 -1.74
C THR A 132 0.52 15.57 -0.54
N GLU A 133 1.69 15.46 0.11
CA GLU A 133 2.22 16.46 1.04
C GLU A 133 2.92 17.61 0.30
N GLN A 134 2.26 18.24 -0.70
CA GLN A 134 2.64 19.63 -0.93
C GLN A 134 2.12 20.40 0.28
N PRO A 135 3.02 20.97 1.10
CA PRO A 135 2.64 21.52 2.37
C PRO A 135 1.81 22.77 2.17
N GLU A 136 0.88 22.97 3.10
CA GLU A 136 0.31 24.25 3.56
C GLU A 136 1.32 25.44 3.56
N ALA A 137 2.63 25.18 3.48
CA ALA A 137 3.68 26.18 3.34
C ALA A 137 3.58 27.07 2.08
N LEU A 138 2.84 26.66 1.03
CA LEU A 138 2.55 27.55 -0.12
C LEU A 138 1.34 28.48 0.11
N LEU A 139 0.53 28.24 1.15
CA LEU A 139 -0.61 29.10 1.51
C LEU A 139 -0.22 30.23 2.48
N GLN A 140 0.95 30.16 3.14
CA GLN A 140 1.41 31.19 4.08
C GLN A 140 2.35 32.26 3.49
N SER A 141 2.79 32.12 2.23
CA SER A 141 3.64 33.13 1.56
C SER A 141 2.87 34.13 0.69
N GLY A 142 1.54 34.12 0.73
CA GLY A 142 0.67 35.00 -0.08
C GLY A 142 0.22 36.29 0.59
N VAL A 143 0.66 36.59 1.81
CA VAL A 143 0.34 37.86 2.49
C VAL A 143 1.62 38.62 2.80
N THR A 144 2.07 39.42 1.85
CA THR A 144 2.80 40.65 2.15
C THR A 144 2.34 41.71 1.17
N LYS A 145 1.63 42.70 1.72
CA LYS A 145 1.21 43.95 1.09
C LYS A 145 2.35 44.60 0.29
N MET A 146 2.03 45.08 -0.91
CA MET A 146 2.22 46.49 -1.30
C MET A 146 1.02 46.91 -2.15
#